data_AF-A0A9W5YBS3-F1
#
_entry.id   AF-A0A9W5YBS3-F1
#
_cell.length_a   1.000
_cell.length_b   1.000
_cell.length_c   1.000
_cell.angle_alpha   90.00
_cell.angle_beta   90.00
_cell.angle_gamma   90.00
#
_symmetry.space_group_name_H-M   'P 1'
#
loop_
_entity.id
_entity.type
_entity.pdbx_description
1 polymer ?
#
loop_
_entity_poly.entity_id
_entity_poly.type
_entity_poly.pdbx_seq_one_letter_code
_entity_poly.pdbx_strand_id
1 'polypeptide(L)'
;MYDTINLIVCSILTFVFIIGVFSCLSANNKYNGILKTIDGKFMDKDIMFIEHKYRHRVVSGTKPLNTKIFIEKNLYNIKVNKIPIYILEDLAINTLYFTILIGLTFTFLEIALLNKINIEVLPNVLICGIFGLVLGLILLGVRMICRIDDKKEIATIYLCNHLDNELKVVMNGVKIANEDYGKSKEIKKIHKKGKKDIHDISDYSRPSRDRDEDISNSAKISKSPRSRRKSTLLNENDLEDVIKEIMS
;
A
#
# COMPACT_ATOMS: atom_id res chain seq x y z
N MET A 1 -40.95 -8.06 -32.84
CA MET A 1 -41.03 -7.31 -31.56
C MET A 1 -40.29 -8.07 -30.46
N TYR A 2 -40.62 -9.34 -30.22
CA TYR A 2 -39.88 -10.21 -29.30
C TYR A 2 -38.38 -10.32 -29.64
N ASP A 3 -38.02 -10.54 -30.91
CA ASP A 3 -36.60 -10.64 -31.30
C ASP A 3 -35.79 -9.37 -31.01
N THR A 4 -36.39 -8.19 -31.18
CA THR A 4 -35.74 -6.90 -30.90
C THR A 4 -35.54 -6.70 -29.40
N ILE A 5 -36.53 -7.08 -28.60
CA ILE A 5 -36.48 -6.98 -27.14
C ILE A 5 -35.45 -7.98 -26.58
N ASN A 6 -35.46 -9.23 -27.06
CA ASN A 6 -34.50 -10.26 -26.68
C ASN A 6 -33.07 -9.87 -27.03
N LEU A 7 -32.86 -9.25 -28.20
CA LEU A 7 -31.56 -8.72 -28.58
C LEU A 7 -31.08 -7.62 -27.61
N ILE A 8 -31.97 -6.69 -27.21
CA ILE A 8 -31.63 -5.63 -26.24
C ILE A 8 -31.26 -6.24 -24.88
N VAL A 9 -32.07 -7.16 -24.36
CA VAL A 9 -31.85 -7.80 -23.05
C VAL A 9 -30.56 -8.63 -23.07
N CYS A 10 -30.32 -9.43 -24.11
CA CYS A 10 -29.08 -10.18 -24.27
C CYS A 10 -27.87 -9.26 -24.39
N SER A 11 -28.01 -8.10 -25.04
CA SER A 11 -26.94 -7.09 -25.10
C SER A 11 -26.61 -6.53 -23.71
N ILE A 12 -27.63 -6.19 -22.90
CA ILE A 12 -27.45 -5.74 -21.52
C ILE A 12 -26.78 -6.82 -20.67
N LEU A 13 -27.24 -8.08 -20.77
CA LEU A 13 -26.64 -9.22 -20.07
C LEU A 13 -25.15 -9.39 -20.43
N THR A 14 -24.82 -9.25 -21.72
CA THR A 14 -23.43 -9.33 -22.20
C THR A 14 -22.57 -8.20 -21.63
N PHE A 15 -23.11 -6.98 -21.57
CA PHE A 15 -22.39 -5.84 -20.99
C PHE A 15 -22.11 -6.04 -19.50
N VAL A 16 -23.12 -6.46 -18.73
CA VAL A 16 -22.97 -6.80 -17.30
C VAL A 16 -21.93 -7.91 -17.11
N PHE A 17 -21.96 -8.94 -17.95
CA PHE A 17 -20.99 -10.04 -17.92
C PHE A 17 -19.55 -9.56 -18.15
N ILE A 18 -19.32 -8.72 -19.17
CA ILE A 18 -17.98 -8.18 -19.46
C ILE A 18 -17.43 -7.40 -18.26
N ILE A 19 -18.25 -6.57 -17.62
CA ILE A 19 -17.85 -5.82 -16.43
C ILE A 19 -17.52 -6.77 -15.27
N GLY A 20 -18.31 -7.83 -15.07
CA GLY A 20 -18.06 -8.84 -14.05
C GLY A 20 -16.72 -9.56 -14.25
N VAL A 21 -16.44 -10.02 -15.48
CA VAL A 21 -15.17 -10.68 -15.82
C VAL A 21 -13.99 -9.72 -15.63
N PHE A 22 -14.11 -8.48 -16.11
CA PHE A 22 -13.08 -7.46 -15.95
C PHE A 22 -12.77 -7.20 -14.47
N SER A 23 -13.80 -7.15 -13.62
CA SER A 23 -13.65 -6.90 -12.18
C SER A 23 -12.93 -8.06 -11.48
N CYS A 24 -13.33 -9.30 -11.78
CA CYS A 24 -12.66 -10.52 -11.30
C CYS A 24 -11.17 -10.53 -11.68
N LEU A 25 -10.86 -10.32 -12.96
CA LEU A 25 -9.48 -10.37 -13.45
C LEU A 25 -8.62 -9.22 -12.89
N SER A 26 -9.19 -8.03 -12.77
CA SER A 26 -8.48 -6.86 -12.21
C SER A 26 -8.12 -7.07 -10.74
N ALA A 27 -9.08 -7.54 -9.92
CA ALA A 27 -8.83 -7.87 -8.52
C ALA A 27 -7.79 -9.00 -8.40
N ASN A 28 -7.94 -10.08 -9.18
CA ASN A 28 -7.00 -11.19 -9.20
C ASN A 28 -5.56 -10.76 -9.56
N ASN A 29 -5.40 -9.95 -10.60
CA ASN A 29 -4.08 -9.44 -11.00
C ASN A 29 -3.45 -8.59 -9.90
N LYS A 30 -4.25 -7.78 -9.19
CA LYS A 30 -3.74 -6.95 -8.11
C LYS A 30 -3.33 -7.79 -6.90
N TYR A 31 -4.12 -8.78 -6.49
CA TYR A 31 -3.73 -9.71 -5.43
C TYR A 31 -2.49 -10.53 -5.79
N ASN A 32 -2.36 -10.97 -7.04
CA ASN A 32 -1.13 -11.63 -7.50
C ASN A 32 0.09 -10.71 -7.45
N GLY A 33 -0.07 -9.41 -7.77
CA GLY A 33 0.99 -8.41 -7.64
C GLY A 33 1.42 -8.22 -6.18
N ILE A 34 0.45 -8.19 -5.27
CA ILE A 34 0.67 -8.11 -3.82
C ILE A 34 1.46 -9.33 -3.33
N LEU A 35 1.02 -10.54 -3.67
CA LEU A 35 1.69 -11.78 -3.29
C LEU A 35 3.12 -11.88 -3.85
N LYS A 36 3.33 -11.51 -5.11
CA LYS A 36 4.67 -11.46 -5.73
C LYS A 36 5.60 -10.46 -5.03
N THR A 37 5.04 -9.42 -4.44
CA THR A 37 5.82 -8.43 -3.71
C THR A 37 6.27 -8.95 -2.36
N ILE A 38 5.40 -9.66 -1.66
CA ILE A 38 5.75 -10.31 -0.39
C ILE A 38 6.81 -11.40 -0.61
N ASP A 39 6.76 -12.11 -1.74
CA ASP A 39 7.77 -13.08 -2.19
C ASP A 39 9.13 -12.44 -2.57
N GLY A 40 9.26 -11.11 -2.57
CA GLY A 40 10.49 -10.40 -2.97
C GLY A 40 10.80 -10.44 -4.47
N LYS A 41 9.87 -10.94 -5.30
CA LYS A 41 10.03 -11.04 -6.76
C LYS A 41 9.70 -9.74 -7.47
N PHE A 42 8.95 -8.85 -6.83
CA PHE A 42 8.50 -7.57 -7.38
C PHE A 42 8.32 -6.55 -6.24
N MET A 43 8.24 -5.26 -6.52
CA MET A 43 7.86 -4.27 -5.51
C MET A 43 6.60 -3.51 -5.94
N ASP A 44 5.46 -3.85 -5.35
CA ASP A 44 4.23 -3.08 -5.46
C ASP A 44 4.31 -1.83 -4.57
N LYS A 45 4.07 -0.67 -5.18
CA LYS A 45 4.09 0.64 -4.50
C LYS A 45 3.08 0.70 -3.35
N ASP A 46 1.95 0.02 -3.48
CA ASP A 46 0.90 0.05 -2.46
C ASP A 46 1.34 -0.68 -1.19
N ILE A 47 2.05 -1.81 -1.32
CA ILE A 47 2.62 -2.52 -0.16
C ILE A 47 3.69 -1.67 0.53
N MET A 48 4.58 -1.08 -0.25
CA MET A 48 5.64 -0.21 0.29
C MET A 48 5.04 0.98 1.06
N PHE A 49 3.91 1.53 0.58
CA PHE A 49 3.20 2.59 1.30
C PHE A 49 2.60 2.10 2.62
N ILE A 50 2.05 0.87 2.66
CA ILE A 50 1.52 0.25 3.87
C ILE A 50 2.65 0.02 4.88
N GLU A 51 3.79 -0.51 4.45
CA GLU A 51 4.99 -0.71 5.27
C GLU A 51 5.50 0.61 5.86
N HIS A 52 5.67 1.64 5.03
CA HIS A 52 6.11 2.95 5.49
C HIS A 52 5.15 3.56 6.51
N LYS A 53 3.84 3.48 6.24
CA LYS A 53 2.80 4.00 7.15
C LYS A 53 2.78 3.24 8.48
N TYR A 54 3.03 1.93 8.45
CA TYR A 54 3.14 1.11 9.64
C TYR A 54 4.38 1.49 10.46
N ARG A 55 5.57 1.56 9.84
CA ARG A 55 6.82 1.98 10.48
C ARG A 55 6.70 3.36 11.13
N HIS A 56 6.10 4.33 10.44
CA HIS A 56 5.86 5.66 10.99
C HIS A 56 5.00 5.63 12.26
N ARG A 57 3.93 4.83 12.29
CA ARG A 57 3.07 4.66 13.47
C ARG A 57 3.79 4.02 14.65
N VAL A 58 4.68 3.08 14.37
CA VAL A 58 5.51 2.44 15.40
C VAL A 58 6.48 3.44 16.02
N VAL A 59 7.22 4.19 15.19
CA VAL A 59 8.21 5.17 15.66
C VAL A 59 7.55 6.32 16.43
N SER A 60 6.37 6.77 15.98
CA SER A 60 5.60 7.82 16.66
C SER A 60 4.89 7.36 17.94
N GLY A 61 5.05 6.10 18.36
CA GLY A 61 4.40 5.55 19.56
C GLY A 61 2.90 5.30 19.40
N THR A 62 2.33 5.54 18.22
CA THR A 62 0.90 5.30 17.90
C THR A 62 0.70 3.92 17.27
N LYS A 63 1.32 2.89 17.89
CA LYS A 63 1.27 1.52 17.38
C LYS A 63 -0.20 1.07 17.24
N PRO A 64 -0.61 0.47 16.10
CA PRO A 64 -1.92 -0.13 16.00
C PRO A 64 -2.06 -1.26 17.04
N LEU A 65 -3.18 -1.26 17.80
CA LEU A 65 -3.48 -2.33 18.76
C LEU A 65 -3.51 -3.72 18.10
N ASN A 66 -3.87 -3.78 16.82
CA ASN A 66 -3.96 -5.02 16.06
C ASN A 66 -3.43 -4.84 14.63
N THR A 67 -2.30 -5.48 14.32
CA THR A 67 -1.64 -5.45 13.01
C THR A 67 -2.55 -5.99 11.91
N LYS A 68 -3.35 -7.04 12.21
CA LYS A 68 -4.29 -7.65 11.25
C LYS A 68 -5.36 -6.66 10.79
N ILE A 69 -6.00 -5.96 11.73
CA ILE A 69 -7.04 -4.96 11.43
C ILE A 69 -6.46 -3.80 10.63
N PHE A 70 -5.23 -3.37 10.95
CA PHE A 70 -4.55 -2.34 10.18
C PHE A 70 -4.30 -2.77 8.74
N ILE A 71 -3.83 -4.00 8.53
CA ILE A 71 -3.51 -4.53 7.21
C ILE A 71 -4.76 -4.73 6.37
N GLU A 72 -5.80 -5.35 6.93
CA GLU A 72 -7.08 -5.49 6.26
C GLU A 72 -7.57 -4.11 5.79
N LYS A 73 -7.69 -3.14 6.71
CA LYS A 73 -8.17 -1.79 6.34
C LYS A 73 -7.35 -1.13 5.24
N ASN A 74 -6.02 -1.32 5.20
CA ASN A 74 -5.21 -0.73 4.14
C ASN A 74 -5.28 -1.53 2.82
N LEU A 75 -5.32 -2.87 2.86
CA LEU A 75 -5.55 -3.73 1.69
C LEU A 75 -6.88 -3.41 1.02
N TYR A 76 -7.96 -3.24 1.80
CA TYR A 76 -9.27 -2.81 1.32
C TYR A 76 -9.21 -1.45 0.60
N ASN A 77 -8.31 -0.55 0.99
CA ASN A 77 -8.18 0.78 0.40
C ASN A 77 -7.25 0.83 -0.83
N ILE A 78 -6.61 -0.27 -1.20
CA ILE A 78 -5.78 -0.31 -2.40
C ILE A 78 -6.66 -0.07 -3.62
N LYS A 79 -6.19 0.77 -4.54
CA LYS A 79 -6.96 1.17 -5.72
C LYS A 79 -6.35 0.58 -6.99
N VAL A 80 -7.21 0.04 -7.84
CA VAL A 80 -6.90 -0.28 -9.24
C VAL A 80 -7.58 0.79 -10.10
N ASN A 81 -6.79 1.57 -10.84
CA ASN A 81 -7.31 2.63 -11.71
C ASN A 81 -8.27 3.60 -10.99
N LYS A 82 -7.91 4.02 -9.76
CA LYS A 82 -8.70 4.86 -8.83
C LYS A 82 -9.91 4.18 -8.16
N ILE A 83 -10.27 2.96 -8.55
CA ILE A 83 -11.36 2.18 -7.95
C ILE A 83 -10.78 1.28 -6.86
N PRO A 84 -11.27 1.35 -5.61
CA PRO A 84 -10.87 0.41 -4.56
C PRO A 84 -11.12 -1.05 -4.94
N ILE A 85 -10.21 -1.95 -4.56
CA ILE A 85 -10.34 -3.39 -4.88
C ILE A 85 -11.65 -3.97 -4.35
N TYR A 86 -12.09 -3.55 -3.16
CA TYR A 86 -13.35 -4.06 -2.57
C TYR A 86 -14.58 -3.79 -3.46
N ILE A 87 -14.60 -2.65 -4.16
CA ILE A 87 -15.69 -2.35 -5.09
C ILE A 87 -15.64 -3.32 -6.28
N LEU A 88 -14.45 -3.69 -6.75
CA LEU A 88 -14.31 -4.68 -7.83
C LEU A 88 -14.72 -6.09 -7.37
N GLU A 89 -14.43 -6.45 -6.12
CA GLU A 89 -14.92 -7.70 -5.51
C GLU A 89 -16.45 -7.71 -5.45
N ASP A 90 -17.05 -6.66 -4.89
CA ASP A 90 -18.50 -6.51 -4.78
C ASP A 90 -19.18 -6.53 -6.15
N LEU A 91 -18.58 -5.86 -7.14
CA LEU A 91 -19.12 -5.80 -8.48
C LEU A 91 -19.04 -7.17 -9.17
N ALA A 92 -17.96 -7.94 -8.97
CA ALA A 92 -17.86 -9.32 -9.45
C ALA A 92 -18.93 -10.23 -8.85
N ILE A 93 -19.27 -10.05 -7.56
CA ILE A 93 -20.34 -10.80 -6.89
C ILE A 93 -21.70 -10.39 -7.43
N ASN A 94 -21.97 -9.09 -7.47
CA ASN A 94 -23.27 -8.54 -7.84
C ASN A 94 -23.59 -8.84 -9.32
N THR A 95 -22.61 -8.74 -10.21
CA THR A 95 -22.81 -9.06 -11.63
C THR A 95 -23.23 -10.51 -11.84
N LEU A 96 -22.73 -11.47 -11.06
CA LEU A 96 -23.20 -12.86 -11.11
C LEU A 96 -24.70 -12.95 -10.81
N TYR A 97 -25.15 -12.33 -9.72
CA TYR A 97 -26.57 -12.32 -9.35
C TYR A 97 -27.43 -11.59 -10.38
N PHE A 98 -26.99 -10.42 -10.86
CA PHE A 98 -27.72 -9.65 -11.86
C PHE A 98 -27.88 -10.42 -13.17
N THR A 99 -26.84 -11.11 -13.63
CA THR A 99 -26.90 -11.85 -14.90
C THR A 99 -27.95 -12.97 -14.84
N ILE A 100 -28.02 -13.70 -13.71
CA ILE A 100 -29.00 -14.77 -13.49
C ILE A 100 -30.40 -14.20 -13.29
N LEU A 101 -30.55 -13.18 -12.44
CA LEU A 101 -31.84 -12.57 -12.12
C LEU A 101 -32.47 -11.90 -13.33
N ILE A 102 -31.71 -11.10 -14.10
CA ILE A 102 -32.22 -10.43 -15.30
C ILE A 102 -32.66 -11.48 -16.33
N GLY A 103 -31.84 -12.51 -16.57
CA GLY A 103 -32.19 -13.59 -17.49
C GLY A 103 -33.50 -14.30 -17.10
N LEU A 104 -33.61 -14.72 -15.84
CA LEU A 104 -34.78 -15.44 -15.33
C LEU A 104 -36.05 -14.58 -15.29
N THR A 105 -35.94 -13.33 -14.80
CA THR A 105 -37.08 -12.42 -14.70
C THR A 105 -37.64 -12.08 -16.07
N PHE A 106 -36.78 -11.93 -17.08
CA PHE A 106 -37.24 -11.67 -18.44
C PHE A 106 -37.95 -12.88 -19.04
N THR A 107 -37.43 -14.10 -18.84
CA THR A 107 -38.16 -15.31 -19.25
C THR A 107 -39.54 -15.43 -18.60
N PHE A 108 -39.64 -15.14 -17.30
CA PHE A 108 -40.95 -15.18 -16.62
C PHE A 108 -41.90 -14.11 -17.14
N LEU A 109 -41.40 -12.92 -17.45
CA LEU A 109 -42.19 -11.83 -18.00
C LEU A 109 -42.73 -12.19 -19.40
N GLU A 110 -41.90 -12.77 -20.26
CA GLU A 110 -42.33 -13.22 -21.58
C GLU A 110 -43.35 -14.35 -21.52
N ILE A 111 -43.14 -15.33 -20.63
CA ILE A 111 -44.11 -16.40 -20.37
C ILE A 111 -45.45 -15.83 -19.90
N ALA A 112 -45.43 -14.85 -18.99
CA ALA A 112 -46.65 -14.22 -18.46
C ALA A 112 -47.41 -13.41 -19.52
N LEU A 113 -46.71 -12.79 -20.47
CA LEU A 113 -47.30 -12.02 -21.56
C LEU A 113 -47.90 -12.93 -22.66
N LEU A 114 -47.33 -14.12 -22.85
CA LEU A 114 -47.85 -15.13 -23.77
C LEU A 114 -48.99 -15.93 -23.13
N ASN A 115 -50.19 -15.35 -23.17
CA ASN A 115 -51.44 -15.96 -22.68
C ASN A 115 -51.75 -17.36 -23.27
N LYS A 116 -51.08 -17.76 -24.36
CA LYS A 116 -51.00 -19.14 -24.87
C LYS A 116 -49.58 -19.40 -25.40
N ILE A 117 -48.85 -20.29 -24.75
CA ILE A 117 -47.52 -20.71 -25.19
C ILE A 117 -47.70 -21.71 -26.33
N ASN A 118 -47.32 -21.31 -27.55
CA ASN A 118 -47.21 -22.22 -28.68
C ASN A 118 -45.81 -22.87 -28.65
N ILE A 119 -45.71 -24.18 -28.91
CA ILE A 119 -44.44 -24.93 -28.82
C ILE A 119 -43.35 -24.33 -29.72
N GLU A 120 -43.74 -23.76 -30.86
CA GLU A 120 -42.84 -23.13 -31.83
C GLU A 120 -42.20 -21.83 -31.30
N VAL A 121 -42.83 -21.13 -30.36
CA VAL A 121 -42.35 -19.83 -29.82
C VAL A 121 -41.57 -20.02 -28.51
N LEU A 122 -41.71 -21.20 -27.87
CA LEU A 122 -41.06 -21.54 -26.62
C LEU A 122 -39.53 -21.34 -26.62
N PRO A 123 -38.77 -21.70 -27.68
CA PRO A 123 -37.32 -21.49 -27.70
C PRO A 123 -36.94 -20.01 -27.67
N ASN A 124 -37.68 -19.15 -28.38
CA ASN A 124 -37.44 -17.71 -28.41
C ASN A 124 -37.74 -17.06 -27.06
N VAL A 125 -38.72 -17.58 -26.33
CA VAL A 125 -39.05 -17.10 -24.98
C VAL A 125 -37.96 -17.48 -23.98
N LEU A 126 -37.43 -18.69 -24.07
CA LEU A 126 -36.45 -19.20 -23.11
C LEU A 126 -35.03 -18.66 -23.35
N ILE A 127 -34.76 -18.03 -24.48
CA ILE A 127 -33.40 -17.71 -24.91
C ILE A 127 -32.68 -16.77 -23.95
N CYS A 128 -33.35 -15.75 -23.42
CA CYS A 128 -32.76 -14.81 -22.46
C CYS A 128 -32.41 -15.47 -21.13
N GLY A 129 -33.26 -16.39 -20.65
CA GLY A 129 -33.01 -17.15 -19.43
C GLY A 129 -31.85 -18.13 -19.58
N ILE A 130 -31.83 -18.89 -20.68
CA ILE A 130 -30.73 -19.81 -21.00
C ILE A 130 -29.42 -19.03 -21.13
N PHE A 131 -29.43 -17.91 -21.87
CA PHE A 131 -28.25 -17.08 -22.06
C PHE A 131 -27.74 -16.49 -20.74
N GLY A 132 -28.63 -15.96 -19.89
CA GLY A 132 -28.27 -15.46 -18.57
C GLY A 132 -27.68 -16.53 -17.65
N LEU A 133 -28.23 -17.76 -17.68
CA LEU A 133 -27.69 -18.90 -16.92
C LEU A 133 -26.32 -19.33 -17.40
N VAL A 134 -26.11 -19.43 -18.73
CA VAL A 134 -24.80 -19.78 -19.31
C VAL A 134 -23.74 -18.74 -18.94
N LEU A 135 -24.04 -17.45 -19.11
CA LEU A 135 -23.13 -16.38 -18.72
C LEU A 135 -22.84 -16.38 -17.20
N GLY A 136 -23.87 -16.63 -16.39
CA GLY A 136 -23.72 -16.78 -14.93
C GLY A 136 -22.80 -17.94 -14.55
N LEU A 137 -22.95 -19.12 -15.17
CA LEU A 137 -22.09 -20.27 -14.95
C LEU A 137 -20.65 -20.01 -15.37
N ILE A 138 -20.44 -19.35 -16.51
CA ILE A 138 -19.10 -18.96 -16.96
C ILE A 138 -18.47 -18.00 -15.94
N LEU A 139 -19.21 -17.00 -15.47
CA LEU A 139 -18.70 -16.03 -14.50
C LEU A 139 -18.39 -16.68 -13.15
N LEU A 140 -19.20 -17.64 -12.70
CA LEU A 140 -18.93 -18.47 -11.53
C LEU A 140 -17.62 -19.25 -11.72
N GLY A 141 -17.42 -19.86 -12.88
CA GLY A 141 -16.18 -20.56 -13.23
C GLY A 141 -14.95 -19.63 -13.19
N VAL A 142 -15.05 -18.44 -13.79
CA VAL A 142 -13.99 -17.42 -13.74
C VAL A 142 -13.66 -17.03 -12.30
N ARG A 143 -14.68 -16.83 -11.46
CA ARG A 143 -14.50 -16.49 -10.04
C ARG A 143 -13.81 -17.62 -9.26
N MET A 144 -14.23 -18.87 -9.49
CA MET A 144 -13.60 -20.05 -8.90
C MET A 144 -12.13 -20.20 -9.33
N ILE A 145 -11.77 -19.87 -10.56
CA ILE A 145 -10.38 -19.89 -11.03
C ILE A 145 -9.57 -18.75 -10.41
N CYS A 146 -10.17 -17.56 -10.28
CA CYS A 146 -9.48 -16.39 -9.73
C CYS A 146 -9.15 -16.54 -8.23
N ARG A 147 -9.97 -17.28 -7.46
CA ARG A 147 -9.78 -17.56 -6.01
C ARG A 147 -9.42 -16.30 -5.22
N ILE A 148 -10.17 -15.21 -5.44
CA ILE A 148 -9.85 -13.88 -4.91
C ILE A 148 -9.84 -13.89 -3.38
N ASP A 149 -10.84 -14.54 -2.76
CA ASP A 149 -10.97 -14.64 -1.30
C ASP A 149 -9.76 -15.33 -0.66
N ASP A 150 -9.32 -16.46 -1.22
CA ASP A 150 -8.13 -17.18 -0.75
C ASP A 150 -6.86 -16.33 -0.87
N LYS A 151 -6.70 -15.64 -2.01
CA LYS A 151 -5.52 -14.80 -2.25
C LYS A 151 -5.47 -13.59 -1.32
N LYS A 152 -6.62 -13.03 -0.98
CA LYS A 152 -6.77 -11.94 -0.02
C LYS A 152 -6.40 -12.40 1.39
N GLU A 153 -6.87 -13.58 1.82
CA GLU A 153 -6.53 -14.14 3.12
C GLU A 153 -5.02 -14.43 3.22
N ILE A 154 -4.46 -15.10 2.21
CA ILE A 154 -3.02 -15.39 2.12
C ILE A 154 -2.23 -14.08 2.17
N ALA A 155 -2.56 -13.10 1.32
CA ALA A 155 -1.87 -11.81 1.31
C ALA A 155 -1.92 -11.11 2.67
N THR A 156 -3.06 -11.16 3.35
CA THR A 156 -3.25 -10.57 4.68
C THR A 156 -2.34 -11.24 5.71
N ILE A 157 -2.34 -12.58 5.78
CA ILE A 157 -1.53 -13.34 6.75
C ILE A 157 -0.03 -13.09 6.52
N TYR A 158 0.41 -13.19 5.27
CA TYR A 158 1.81 -13.01 4.93
C TYR A 158 2.29 -11.58 5.21
N LEU A 159 1.48 -10.57 4.89
CA LEU A 159 1.80 -9.18 5.18
C LEU A 159 1.78 -8.88 6.69
N CYS A 160 0.90 -9.55 7.47
CA CYS A 160 0.91 -9.48 8.93
C CYS A 160 2.24 -9.97 9.49
N ASN A 161 2.64 -11.17 9.08
CA ASN A 161 3.89 -11.79 9.53
C ASN A 161 5.12 -10.94 9.14
N HIS A 162 5.11 -10.39 7.93
CA HIS A 162 6.17 -9.50 7.46
C HIS A 162 6.28 -8.25 8.33
N LEU A 163 5.16 -7.54 8.55
CA LEU A 163 5.13 -6.30 9.33
C LEU A 163 5.39 -6.53 10.82
N ASP A 164 4.96 -7.65 11.41
CA ASP A 164 5.29 -8.00 12.79
C ASP A 164 6.78 -8.34 12.96
N ASN A 165 7.42 -8.92 11.94
CA ASN A 165 8.87 -9.11 11.95
C ASN A 165 9.62 -7.78 11.77
N GLU A 166 9.20 -6.92 10.84
CA GLU A 166 9.76 -5.57 10.71
C GLU A 166 9.62 -4.76 12.00
N LEU A 167 8.47 -4.86 12.66
CA LEU A 167 8.22 -4.22 13.95
C LEU A 167 9.29 -4.59 14.97
N LYS A 168 9.63 -5.88 15.10
CA LYS A 168 10.66 -6.36 16.02
C LYS A 168 12.01 -5.72 15.70
N VAL A 169 12.35 -5.63 14.42
CA VAL A 169 13.60 -5.00 13.96
C VAL A 169 13.61 -3.50 14.30
N VAL A 170 12.53 -2.79 14.00
CA VAL A 170 12.41 -1.34 14.30
C VAL A 170 12.45 -1.08 15.80
N MET A 171 11.73 -1.85 16.61
CA MET A 171 11.75 -1.70 18.08
C MET A 171 13.14 -2.00 18.66
N ASN A 172 13.84 -3.00 18.14
CA ASN A 172 15.21 -3.28 18.55
C ASN A 172 16.15 -2.13 18.16
N GLY A 173 16.02 -1.59 16.95
CA GLY A 173 16.77 -0.41 16.51
C GLY A 173 16.51 0.83 17.38
N VAL A 174 15.25 1.08 17.75
CA VAL A 174 14.87 2.18 18.66
C VAL A 174 15.46 1.97 20.06
N LYS A 175 15.46 0.74 20.59
CA LYS A 175 16.11 0.43 21.87
C LYS A 175 17.61 0.71 21.84
N ILE A 176 18.30 0.25 20.80
CA ILE A 176 19.75 0.48 20.62
C ILE A 176 20.01 2.00 20.52
N ALA A 177 19.24 2.72 19.70
CA ALA A 177 19.40 4.16 19.56
C ALA A 177 19.17 4.91 20.89
N ASN A 178 18.18 4.49 21.69
CA ASN A 178 17.90 5.09 22.99
C ASN A 178 18.97 4.77 24.04
N GLU A 179 19.54 3.57 24.03
CA GLU A 179 20.67 3.20 24.89
C GLU A 179 21.92 4.03 24.55
N ASP A 180 22.21 4.23 23.27
CA ASP A 180 23.31 5.08 22.81
C ASP A 180 23.06 6.56 23.16
N TYR A 181 21.82 7.03 23.06
CA TYR A 181 21.46 8.39 23.48
C TYR A 181 21.58 8.57 25.01
N GLY A 182 21.22 7.55 25.78
CA GLY A 182 21.39 7.51 27.24
C GLY A 182 22.86 7.61 27.64
N LYS A 183 23.71 6.77 27.04
CA LYS A 183 25.17 6.81 27.23
C LYS A 183 25.76 8.16 26.83
N SER A 184 25.33 8.74 25.70
CA SER A 184 25.78 10.06 25.26
C SER A 184 25.36 11.20 26.23
N LYS A 185 24.15 11.14 26.79
CA LYS A 185 23.69 12.08 27.83
C LYS A 185 24.46 11.90 29.14
N GLU A 186 24.78 10.68 29.54
CA GLU A 186 25.62 10.40 30.72
C GLU A 186 27.04 10.92 30.54
N ILE A 187 27.67 10.67 29.39
CA ILE A 187 29.00 11.20 29.05
C ILE A 187 28.99 12.74 29.07
N LYS A 188 27.94 13.39 28.53
CA LYS A 188 27.77 14.85 28.61
C LYS A 188 27.57 15.37 30.03
N LYS A 189 26.88 14.62 30.92
CA LYS A 189 26.74 14.96 32.34
C LYS A 189 28.06 14.82 33.10
N ILE A 190 28.83 13.77 32.84
CA ILE A 190 30.17 13.56 33.41
C ILE A 190 31.11 14.68 32.96
N HIS A 191 31.10 15.05 31.69
CA HIS A 191 31.92 16.14 31.16
C HIS A 191 31.53 17.53 31.73
N LYS A 192 30.24 17.77 32.01
CA LYS A 192 29.80 18.97 32.72
C LYS A 192 30.15 18.98 34.21
N LYS A 193 30.15 17.82 34.90
CA LYS A 193 30.63 17.71 36.28
C LYS A 193 32.14 17.93 36.37
N GLY A 194 32.93 17.37 35.44
CA GLY A 194 34.38 17.59 35.38
C GLY A 194 34.82 19.03 35.02
N LYS A 195 33.92 19.86 34.46
CA LYS A 195 34.18 21.29 34.22
C LYS A 195 33.83 22.21 35.40
N LYS A 196 33.20 21.69 36.47
CA LYS A 196 32.92 22.49 37.69
C LYS A 196 34.09 22.53 38.67
N ASP A 197 35.12 21.71 38.48
CA ASP A 197 36.32 21.66 39.34
C ASP A 197 37.55 22.34 38.72
N ILE A 198 37.39 23.08 37.62
CA ILE A 198 38.45 23.98 37.15
C ILE A 198 38.14 25.36 37.70
N HIS A 199 38.68 25.61 38.89
CA HIS A 199 38.82 26.95 39.46
C HIS A 199 39.40 27.93 38.43
N ASP A 200 38.95 29.17 38.51
CA ASP A 200 39.58 30.33 37.90
C ASP A 200 41.10 30.26 38.07
N ILE A 201 41.79 30.04 36.96
CA ILE A 201 43.17 30.49 36.79
C ILE A 201 43.08 31.69 35.85
N SER A 202 42.57 32.79 36.40
CA SER A 202 42.98 34.11 35.97
C SER A 202 44.42 34.30 36.45
N ASP A 203 45.38 33.99 35.57
CA ASP A 203 46.72 34.59 35.52
C ASP A 203 47.64 33.72 34.66
N TYR A 204 47.42 33.76 33.34
CA TYR A 204 48.53 33.52 32.42
C TYR A 204 48.43 34.48 31.24
N SER A 205 49.40 35.39 31.22
CA SER A 205 49.68 36.37 30.18
C SER A 205 49.68 35.71 28.80
N ARG A 206 48.89 36.26 27.87
CA ARG A 206 49.00 35.95 26.44
C ARG A 206 50.43 36.20 25.97
N PRO A 207 51.17 35.21 25.44
CA PRO A 207 52.35 35.50 24.66
C PRO A 207 51.89 36.03 23.30
N SER A 208 52.35 37.23 22.98
CA SER A 208 52.35 37.82 21.65
C SER A 208 52.96 36.84 20.64
N ARG A 209 52.19 36.51 19.59
CA ARG A 209 52.70 35.79 18.43
C ARG A 209 53.45 36.78 17.55
N ASP A 210 54.77 36.80 17.69
CA ASP A 210 55.65 37.29 16.65
C ASP A 210 55.85 36.25 15.55
N ARG A 211 56.12 36.80 14.38
CA ARG A 211 56.14 36.18 13.06
C ARG A 211 57.54 35.61 12.77
N ASP A 212 57.57 34.69 11.82
CA ASP A 212 58.71 34.24 11.00
C ASP A 212 59.66 33.20 11.64
N GLU A 213 59.64 31.96 11.11
CA GLU A 213 60.63 31.53 10.12
C GLU A 213 60.38 30.08 9.65
N ASP A 214 60.69 29.88 8.37
CA ASP A 214 60.59 28.67 7.55
C ASP A 214 61.41 27.49 8.08
N ILE A 215 60.87 26.26 7.99
CA ILE A 215 61.66 25.11 7.51
C ILE A 215 60.81 24.25 6.56
N SER A 216 61.39 24.07 5.38
CA SER A 216 60.97 23.30 4.23
C SER A 216 61.09 21.77 4.43
N ASN A 217 60.19 21.04 3.75
CA ASN A 217 60.49 19.92 2.83
C ASN A 217 59.45 18.78 2.84
N SER A 218 58.74 18.74 1.71
CA SER A 218 58.48 17.58 0.84
C SER A 218 57.71 16.36 1.38
N ALA A 219 56.49 16.17 0.85
CA ALA A 219 56.16 14.99 0.03
C ALA A 219 54.84 15.17 -0.76
N LYS A 220 55.00 15.35 -2.07
CA LYS A 220 54.14 14.98 -3.22
C LYS A 220 52.62 14.94 -3.05
N ILE A 221 52.01 15.96 -3.66
CA ILE A 221 50.63 15.98 -4.15
C ILE A 221 50.54 15.16 -5.44
N SER A 222 49.57 14.24 -5.53
CA SER A 222 48.91 13.90 -6.81
C SER A 222 47.44 14.35 -6.73
N LYS A 223 47.08 15.30 -7.59
CA LYS A 223 45.71 15.82 -7.76
C LYS A 223 45.06 15.07 -8.92
N SER A 224 43.87 14.52 -8.70
CA SER A 224 42.85 14.34 -9.73
C SER A 224 41.51 14.94 -9.24
N PRO A 225 40.60 15.32 -10.14
CA PRO A 225 39.75 16.49 -9.93
C PRO A 225 38.45 16.21 -9.14
N ARG A 226 38.13 17.17 -8.27
CA ARG A 226 36.84 17.37 -7.58
C ARG A 226 35.67 17.42 -8.57
N SER A 227 34.63 16.60 -8.33
CA SER A 227 33.25 17.01 -8.57
C SER A 227 32.62 17.43 -7.23
N ARG A 228 32.15 18.68 -7.18
CA ARG A 228 31.43 19.28 -6.05
C ARG A 228 30.03 18.66 -5.95
N ARG A 229 29.70 18.02 -4.84
CA ARG A 229 28.33 18.04 -4.30
C ARG A 229 28.35 18.84 -3.02
N LYS A 230 27.73 20.03 -3.05
CA LYS A 230 27.41 20.82 -1.87
C LYS A 230 26.41 20.01 -1.04
N SER A 231 26.81 19.50 0.12
CA SER A 231 25.87 19.18 1.18
C SER A 231 25.44 20.50 1.82
N THR A 232 24.24 20.96 1.50
CA THR A 232 23.55 21.95 2.35
C THR A 232 23.20 21.26 3.66
N LEU A 233 24.05 21.46 4.67
CA LEU A 233 23.65 21.32 6.06
C LEU A 233 22.50 22.31 6.26
N LEU A 234 21.27 21.79 6.33
CA LEU A 234 20.12 22.56 6.79
C LEU A 234 20.40 22.93 8.25
N ASN A 235 20.41 24.24 8.52
CA ASN A 235 20.61 24.79 9.86
C ASN A 235 19.47 24.31 10.77
N GLU A 236 19.80 23.92 12.00
CA GLU A 236 18.84 23.49 13.03
C GLU A 236 17.75 24.54 13.30
N ASN A 237 18.01 25.82 13.02
CA ASN A 237 17.07 26.91 13.22
C ASN A 237 15.91 26.89 12.20
N ASP A 238 16.12 26.40 10.97
CA ASP A 238 15.05 26.32 9.96
C ASP A 238 14.06 25.20 10.29
N LEU A 239 14.51 24.18 11.05
CA LEU A 239 13.67 23.07 11.48
C LEU A 239 12.76 23.45 12.65
N GLU A 240 13.24 24.32 13.56
CA GLU A 240 12.45 24.82 14.68
C GLU A 240 11.31 25.75 14.24
N ASP A 241 11.52 26.54 13.18
CA ASP A 241 10.48 27.42 12.63
C ASP A 241 9.36 26.61 11.94
N VAL A 242 9.70 25.54 11.20
CA VAL A 242 8.69 24.63 10.62
C VAL A 242 7.91 23.87 11.70
N ILE A 243 8.57 23.48 12.80
CA ILE A 243 7.90 22.79 13.92
C ILE A 243 6.95 23.75 14.66
N LYS A 244 7.31 25.03 14.80
CA LYS A 244 6.42 26.05 15.38
C LYS A 244 5.22 26.36 14.50
N GLU A 245 5.40 26.40 13.18
CA GLU A 245 4.30 26.65 12.23
C GLU A 245 3.28 25.50 12.19
N ILE A 246 3.69 24.26 12.45
CA ILE A 246 2.79 23.10 12.53
C ILE A 246 2.01 23.04 13.86
N MET A 247 2.51 23.70 14.92
CA MET A 247 1.91 23.66 16.26
C MET A 247 1.05 24.88 16.61
N SER A 248 0.92 25.90 15.75
CA SER A 248 -0.06 26.99 15.90
C SER A 248 -1.32 26.71 15.09
#